data_AF-A0A968KJ55-F1
#
_entry.id   AF-A0A968KJ55-F1
#
_cell.length_a   1.000
_cell.length_b   1.000
_cell.length_c   1.000
_cell.angle_alpha   90.00
_cell.angle_beta   90.00
_cell.angle_gamma   90.00
#
_symmetry.space_group_name_H-M   'P 1'
#
loop_
_entity.id
_entity.type
_entity.pdbx_description
1 polymer ?
#
loop_
_entity_poly.entity_id
_entity_poly.type
_entity_poly.pdbx_seq_one_letter_code
_entity_poly.pdbx_strand_id
1 'polypeptide(L)' 'MQRQEAIEYAIDRARSGDLVVIAGKGHEDYQILKTGTIHFDDREVAREALRKRGTLD' A
#
# COMPACT_ATOMS: atom_id res chain seq x y z
N MET A 1 7.95 9.85 -5.31
CA MET A 1 7.20 9.07 -4.32
C MET A 1 7.27 7.61 -4.72
N GLN A 2 7.79 6.77 -3.85
CA GLN A 2 7.83 5.32 -4.09
C GLN A 2 6.44 4.71 -3.81
N ARG A 3 6.14 3.53 -4.38
CA ARG A 3 4.81 2.92 -4.32
C ARG A 3 4.32 2.72 -2.88
N GLN A 4 5.20 2.32 -1.98
CA GLN A 4 4.91 2.18 -0.55
C GLN A 4 4.48 3.50 0.09
N GLU A 5 5.27 4.57 -0.11
CA GLU A 5 4.97 5.90 0.41
C GLU A 5 3.59 6.40 -0.05
N ALA A 6 3.21 6.09 -1.30
CA ALA A 6 1.90 6.48 -1.83
C ALA A 6 0.74 5.76 -1.14
N ILE A 7 0.90 4.46 -0.86
CA ILE A 7 -0.10 3.66 -0.14
C ILE A 7 -0.22 4.16 1.30
N GLU A 8 0.91 4.34 1.99
CA GLU A 8 0.95 4.86 3.36
C GLU A 8 0.32 6.25 3.44
N TYR A 9 0.67 7.15 2.52
CA TYR A 9 0.12 8.50 2.45
C TYR A 9 -1.40 8.52 2.23
N ALA A 10 -1.91 7.66 1.34
CA ALA A 10 -3.34 7.58 1.08
C ALA A 10 -4.11 7.07 2.29
N ILE A 11 -3.60 6.04 2.97
CA ILE A 11 -4.22 5.45 4.16
C ILE A 11 -4.19 6.40 5.35
N ASP A 12 -3.08 7.11 5.57
CA ASP A 12 -2.94 8.11 6.64
C ASP A 12 -3.95 9.25 6.51
N ARG A 13 -4.24 9.68 5.28
CA ARG A 13 -5.13 10.81 5.00
C ARG A 13 -6.61 10.46 4.86
N ALA A 14 -6.94 9.19 4.65
CA ALA A 14 -8.32 8.75 4.52
C ALA A 14 -9.12 9.03 5.81
N ARG A 15 -10.29 9.64 5.71
CA ARG A 15 -11.18 9.92 6.84
C ARG A 15 -12.18 8.78 7.04
N SER A 16 -12.88 8.83 8.17
CA SER A 16 -13.98 7.89 8.41
C SER A 16 -15.02 8.00 7.28
N GLY A 17 -15.35 6.86 6.67
CA GLY A 17 -16.28 6.78 5.54
C GLY A 17 -15.62 6.86 4.15
N ASP A 18 -14.32 7.17 4.07
CA ASP A 18 -13.60 7.15 2.80
C ASP A 18 -13.24 5.72 2.37
N LEU A 19 -13.24 5.48 1.05
CA LEU A 19 -12.73 4.25 0.43
C LEU A 19 -11.44 4.55 -0.33
N VAL A 20 -10.35 3.85 0.02
CA VAL A 20 -9.10 3.88 -0.73
C VAL A 20 -9.00 2.64 -1.62
N VAL A 21 -8.77 2.84 -2.92
CA VAL A 21 -8.55 1.77 -3.89
C VAL A 21 -7.11 1.82 -4.41
N ILE A 22 -6.37 0.73 -4.24
CA ILE A 22 -5.04 0.54 -4.84
C ILE A 22 -5.23 -0.29 -6.11
N ALA A 23 -4.92 0.29 -7.27
CA ALA A 23 -5.16 -0.33 -8.57
C ALA A 23 -3.87 -0.57 -9.37
N GLY A 24 -3.99 -1.40 -10.41
CA GLY A 24 -2.96 -1.62 -11.43
C GLY A 24 -2.07 -2.86 -11.25
N LYS A 25 -2.00 -3.42 -10.03
CA LYS A 25 -1.13 -4.56 -9.72
C LYS A 25 -1.86 -5.89 -9.53
N GLY A 26 -3.09 -5.84 -9.01
CA GLY A 26 -3.89 -7.04 -8.77
C GLY A 26 -3.26 -7.95 -7.70
N HIS A 27 -3.00 -9.21 -8.07
CA HIS A 27 -2.48 -10.24 -7.16
C HIS A 27 -0.96 -10.39 -7.19
N GLU A 28 -0.25 -9.57 -7.97
CA GLU A 28 1.21 -9.59 -8.08
C GLU A 28 1.89 -9.13 -6.77
N ASP A 29 2.91 -9.88 -6.35
CA ASP A 29 3.67 -9.70 -5.10
C ASP A 29 5.11 -9.19 -5.34
N TYR A 30 5.42 -8.72 -6.54
CA TYR A 30 6.74 -8.20 -6.91
C TYR A 30 6.67 -6.83 -7.58
N GLN A 31 7.70 -6.01 -7.47
CA GLN A 31 7.82 -4.76 -8.23
C GLN A 31 9.04 -4.81 -9.14
N ILE A 32 8.82 -4.53 -10.43
CA ILE A 32 9.90 -4.40 -11.41
C ILE A 32 10.47 -2.98 -11.34
N LEU A 33 11.76 -2.89 -11.02
CA LEU A 33 12.55 -1.66 -11.05
C LEU A 33 13.56 -1.75 -12.21
N LYS A 34 14.16 -0.61 -12.56
CA LYS A 34 15.26 -0.59 -13.56
C LYS A 34 16.44 -1.48 -13.17
N THR A 35 16.63 -1.72 -11.87
CA THR A 35 17.75 -2.48 -11.30
C THR A 35 17.41 -3.95 -11.04
N GLY A 36 16.17 -4.38 -11.32
CA GLY A 36 15.73 -5.74 -11.07
C GLY A 36 14.34 -5.81 -10.44
N THR A 37 13.89 -7.03 -10.18
CA THR A 37 12.60 -7.31 -9.54
C THR A 37 12.81 -7.50 -8.05
N ILE A 38 11.99 -6.84 -7.24
CA ILE A 38 12.01 -6.97 -5.77
C ILE A 38 10.67 -7.51 -5.26
N HIS A 39 10.68 -8.16 -4.08
CA HIS A 39 9.44 -8.47 -3.36
C HIS A 39 8.71 -7.18 -2.99
N PHE A 40 7.44 -7.09 -3.35
CA PHE A 40 6.57 -5.96 -3.01
C PHE A 40 5.11 -6.35 -3.21
N ASP A 41 4.33 -6.50 -2.14
CA ASP A 41 2.89 -6.76 -2.21
C ASP A 41 2.09 -5.55 -1.67
N ASP A 42 1.26 -4.95 -2.52
CA ASP A 42 0.40 -3.81 -2.14
C ASP A 42 -0.49 -4.14 -0.93
N ARG A 43 -0.90 -5.40 -0.78
CA ARG A 43 -1.76 -5.88 0.33
C ARG A 43 -0.99 -5.92 1.64
N GLU A 44 0.28 -6.28 1.62
CA GLU A 44 1.14 -6.28 2.82
C GLU A 44 1.36 -4.86 3.31
N VAL A 45 1.74 -3.97 2.40
CA VAL A 45 1.94 -2.55 2.69
C VAL A 45 0.66 -1.91 3.24
N ALA A 46 -0.49 -2.17 2.60
CA ALA A 46 -1.76 -1.61 3.06
C ALA A 46 -2.15 -2.11 4.47
N ARG A 47 -1.97 -3.41 4.76
CA ARG A 47 -2.23 -3.95 6.11
C ARG A 47 -1.31 -3.34 7.15
N GLU A 48 -0.03 -3.18 6.84
CA GLU A 48 0.93 -2.55 7.76
C GLU A 48 0.57 -1.10 8.05
N ALA A 49 0.22 -0.32 7.02
CA ALA A 49 -0.22 1.07 7.16
C ALA A 49 -1.50 1.19 8.02
N LEU A 50 -2.48 0.31 7.82
CA LEU A 50 -3.71 0.28 8.65
C LEU A 50 -3.42 -0.10 10.12
N ARG A 51 -2.51 -1.04 10.36
CA ARG A 51 -2.06 -1.39 11.73
C ARG A 51 -1.35 -0.22 12.40
N LYS A 52 -0.42 0.44 11.70
CA LYS A 52 0.30 1.63 12.19
C LYS A 52 -0.65 2.76 12.58
N ARG A 53 -1.76 2.91 11.83
CA ARG A 53 -2.80 3.90 12.10
C ARG A 53 -3.68 3.56 13.32
N GLY A 54 -3.65 2.31 13.79
CA GLY A 54 -4.53 1.84 14.88
C GLY A 54 -5.95 1.52 14.44
N THR A 55 -6.16 1.27 13.14
CA THR A 55 -7.50 0.99 12.58
C THR A 55 -7.82 -0.52 12.54
N LEU A 56 -6.89 -1.37 12.95
CA LEU A 56 -7.04 -2.82 12.98
C LEU A 56 -6.70 -3.33 14.39
N ASP A 57 -7.72 -3.36 15.26
CA ASP A 57 -7.78 -4.25 16.42
C ASP A 57 -8.65 -5.47 16.07
#